data_AF-A0A9P0N515-F1
#
_entry.id   AF-A0A9P0N515-F1
#
_cell.length_a   1.000
_cell.length_b   1.000
_cell.length_c   1.000
_cell.angle_alpha   90.00
_cell.angle_beta   90.00
_cell.angle_gamma   90.00
#
_symmetry.space_group_name_H-M   'P 1'
#
loop_
_entity.id
_entity.type
_entity.pdbx_description
1 polymer ?
#
loop_
_entity_poly.entity_id
_entity_poly.type
_entity_poly.pdbx_seq_one_letter_code
_entity_poly.pdbx_strand_id
1 'polypeptide(L)'
;MSLLCNLLLTLSLADVRLVIDIFKLKNIKNGIIFHCYDNYVVSNVHKILNEQDILMASTKIDYNVTYNIATSHPRVGLVIDTSCEGWTSVLDSDTISFQEYSFIVITEDLSGTTEILSQYPIEVDSDVIVAHKINQTFNLYEVFNTGTKYRGTYNVRKVGLWNSSLLIDSFNRWNLQGVFVKTAVIILTTPRIVNQTIEQYMEKPIKSQIDVDTVHRMKYFIMLKFMRDMYNISYDMHRVSTWGYQRNGSFDGMVNALYQGMAEIGGAPIFYRIDRGQRVQYISEVWMSRHSFLFRHPKYPGGFYTIYTRPLSDVVWYCVVAMLAVTAITLWVMLVVQNHKGDNEDSSLSLAGLVIWGAICQQGLSINRESTSTKLVIFTTFVYAVTLYQYYNATIVSSLLLEPPRNIRTLKDILDSDLKAGAHDIVYDRDYFKRTTDPVAIELYHKKVATATHYNFFTPEEGIALVKKGGFAFHIDTTFAFPLIKATFTEREICETTLVQMYPLQRMGVVVRKHSPYKEHIAYAIRKMYEVGLPPRIQSEIDEPMPECAHTPDSSIFCVGIREFSTPLLALTLGMVTSIVVLFCELLFDRVVKLSSVREFRH
;
A
#
# COMPACT_ATOMS: atom_id res chain seq x y z
N MET A 1 -19.44 -30.55 -78.15
CA MET A 1 -18.04 -30.65 -77.68
C MET A 1 -17.88 -29.77 -76.43
N SER A 2 -18.61 -30.08 -75.35
CA SER A 2 -18.70 -29.27 -74.13
C SER A 2 -19.07 -30.13 -72.93
N LEU A 3 -18.27 -31.17 -72.67
CA LEU A 3 -18.56 -32.18 -71.67
C LEU A 3 -17.25 -32.62 -71.00
N LEU A 4 -16.55 -31.68 -70.36
CA LEU A 4 -15.35 -31.93 -69.55
C LEU A 4 -14.97 -30.67 -68.76
N CYS A 5 -15.63 -30.45 -67.62
CA CYS A 5 -15.11 -29.71 -66.46
C CYS A 5 -16.14 -29.71 -65.31
N ASN A 6 -16.44 -30.89 -64.77
CA ASN A 6 -16.89 -31.01 -63.38
C ASN A 6 -15.82 -31.85 -62.70
N LEU A 7 -14.67 -31.22 -62.40
CA LEU A 7 -13.67 -31.83 -61.55
C LEU A 7 -14.27 -31.85 -60.14
N LEU A 8 -14.68 -33.02 -59.65
CA LEU A 8 -15.03 -33.18 -58.24
C LEU A 8 -13.80 -32.79 -57.41
N LEU A 9 -13.85 -31.62 -56.79
CA LEU A 9 -12.94 -31.28 -55.69
C LEU A 9 -13.21 -32.30 -54.58
N THR A 10 -12.31 -33.26 -54.40
CA THR A 10 -12.35 -34.22 -53.29
C THR A 10 -11.33 -33.81 -52.25
N LEU A 11 -11.77 -33.61 -51.00
CA LEU A 11 -10.88 -33.50 -49.85
C LEU A 11 -10.05 -34.80 -49.76
N SER A 12 -8.74 -34.69 -49.88
CA SER A 12 -7.87 -35.86 -49.95
C SER A 12 -7.71 -36.49 -48.57
N LEU A 13 -7.48 -37.81 -48.51
CA LEU A 13 -7.23 -38.51 -47.24
C LEU A 13 -6.03 -37.91 -46.48
N ALA A 14 -5.10 -37.28 -47.20
CA ALA A 14 -3.95 -36.60 -46.62
C ALA A 14 -4.35 -35.32 -45.86
N ASP A 15 -5.31 -34.54 -46.38
CA ASP A 15 -5.80 -33.32 -45.72
C ASP A 15 -6.44 -33.65 -44.36
N VAL A 16 -7.24 -34.74 -44.29
CA VAL A 16 -7.88 -35.20 -43.04
C VAL A 16 -6.85 -35.65 -42.01
N ARG A 17 -5.83 -36.40 -42.43
CA ARG A 17 -4.78 -36.88 -41.53
C ARG A 17 -3.94 -35.74 -40.97
N LEU A 18 -3.63 -34.73 -41.79
CA LEU A 18 -2.95 -33.52 -41.33
C LEU A 18 -3.73 -32.83 -40.19
N VAL A 19 -5.03 -32.63 -40.39
CA VAL A 19 -5.91 -31.99 -39.38
C VAL A 19 -5.91 -32.78 -38.08
N ILE A 20 -6.00 -34.12 -38.14
CA ILE A 20 -5.93 -35.01 -36.97
C ILE A 20 -4.62 -34.81 -36.21
N ASP A 21 -3.49 -34.83 -36.91
CA ASP A 21 -2.18 -34.73 -36.27
C ASP A 21 -1.97 -33.37 -35.61
N ILE A 22 -2.38 -32.27 -36.27
CA ILE A 22 -2.29 -30.92 -35.71
C ILE A 22 -3.22 -30.78 -34.49
N PHE A 23 -4.45 -31.29 -34.56
CA PHE A 23 -5.39 -31.20 -33.44
C PHE A 23 -4.92 -32.01 -32.23
N LYS A 24 -4.35 -33.21 -32.45
CA LYS A 24 -3.72 -34.00 -31.39
C LYS A 24 -2.53 -33.29 -30.77
N LEU A 25 -1.65 -32.68 -31.59
CA LEU A 25 -0.52 -31.89 -31.09
C LEU A 25 -0.98 -30.74 -30.20
N LYS A 26 -2.06 -30.06 -30.59
CA LYS A 26 -2.62 -28.90 -29.88
C LYS A 26 -3.61 -29.27 -28.77
N ASN A 27 -3.89 -30.56 -28.57
CA ASN A 27 -4.91 -31.07 -27.65
C ASN A 27 -6.32 -30.45 -27.87
N ILE A 28 -6.70 -30.29 -29.15
CA ILE A 28 -8.00 -29.78 -29.57
C ILE A 28 -8.95 -30.95 -29.81
N LYS A 29 -10.07 -30.97 -29.08
CA LYS A 29 -11.11 -32.01 -29.22
C LYS A 29 -12.31 -31.60 -30.05
N ASN A 30 -12.58 -30.29 -30.12
CA ASN A 30 -13.73 -29.75 -30.83
C ASN A 30 -13.24 -28.88 -31.99
N GLY A 31 -13.81 -29.04 -33.17
CA GLY A 31 -13.50 -28.18 -34.30
C GLY A 31 -14.66 -27.99 -35.26
N ILE A 32 -14.46 -27.07 -36.21
CA ILE A 32 -15.42 -26.75 -37.26
C ILE A 32 -14.66 -26.77 -38.58
N ILE A 33 -15.16 -27.52 -39.56
CA ILE A 33 -14.64 -27.53 -40.93
C ILE A 33 -15.57 -26.73 -41.84
N PHE A 34 -15.00 -25.69 -42.45
CA PHE A 34 -15.63 -24.93 -43.51
C PHE A 34 -15.25 -25.54 -44.85
N HIS A 35 -16.25 -26.03 -45.58
CA HIS A 35 -16.03 -26.81 -46.80
C HIS A 35 -16.98 -26.45 -47.94
N CYS A 36 -16.63 -26.86 -49.15
CA CYS A 36 -17.49 -26.79 -50.35
C CYS A 36 -17.87 -28.18 -50.90
N TYR A 37 -17.45 -29.26 -50.21
CA TYR A 37 -17.69 -30.65 -50.62
C TYR A 37 -19.12 -31.15 -50.38
N ASP A 38 -19.45 -32.26 -51.03
CA ASP A 38 -20.70 -32.99 -50.82
C ASP A 38 -20.81 -33.57 -49.40
N ASN A 39 -22.04 -33.57 -48.89
CA ASN A 39 -22.37 -34.06 -47.54
C ASN A 39 -21.91 -35.52 -47.29
N TYR A 40 -21.83 -36.34 -48.34
CA TYR A 40 -21.34 -37.72 -48.25
C TYR A 40 -19.86 -37.79 -47.85
N VAL A 41 -19.02 -36.94 -48.45
CA VAL A 41 -17.58 -36.88 -48.15
C VAL A 41 -17.38 -36.40 -46.71
N VAL A 42 -18.14 -35.38 -46.32
CA VAL A 42 -18.10 -34.79 -44.98
C VAL A 42 -18.52 -35.78 -43.90
N SER A 43 -19.56 -36.59 -44.15
CA SER A 43 -19.98 -37.65 -43.23
C SER A 43 -18.87 -38.70 -43.01
N ASN A 44 -18.10 -39.02 -44.04
CA ASN A 44 -16.96 -39.93 -43.90
C ASN A 44 -15.81 -39.27 -43.12
N VAL A 45 -15.54 -37.99 -43.36
CA VAL A 45 -14.55 -37.20 -42.59
C VAL A 45 -14.93 -37.16 -41.11
N HIS A 46 -16.20 -36.91 -40.79
CA HIS A 46 -16.72 -36.96 -39.42
C HIS A 46 -16.51 -38.32 -38.76
N LYS A 47 -16.76 -39.42 -39.48
CA LYS A 47 -16.54 -40.77 -38.95
C LYS A 47 -15.07 -40.98 -38.56
N ILE A 48 -14.14 -40.62 -39.46
CA ILE A 48 -12.70 -40.77 -39.24
C ILE A 48 -12.23 -39.93 -38.04
N LEU A 49 -12.70 -38.68 -37.92
CA LEU A 49 -12.34 -37.79 -36.82
C LEU A 49 -12.91 -38.25 -35.48
N ASN A 50 -14.16 -38.75 -35.48
CA ASN A 50 -14.81 -39.26 -34.27
C ASN A 50 -14.14 -40.56 -33.76
N GLU A 51 -13.65 -41.42 -34.66
CA GLU A 51 -12.80 -42.57 -34.30
C GLU A 51 -11.49 -42.17 -33.60
N GLN A 52 -11.08 -40.90 -33.70
CA GLN A 52 -9.89 -40.35 -33.06
C GLN A 52 -10.20 -39.43 -31.86
N ASP A 53 -11.42 -39.48 -31.31
CA ASP A 53 -11.90 -38.63 -30.19
C ASP A 53 -11.91 -37.12 -30.52
N ILE A 54 -12.13 -36.77 -31.80
CA ILE A 54 -12.26 -35.38 -32.26
C ILE A 54 -13.68 -35.16 -32.79
N LEU A 55 -14.43 -34.27 -32.13
CA LEU A 55 -15.76 -33.85 -32.51
C LEU A 55 -15.68 -32.69 -33.50
N MET A 56 -16.20 -32.89 -34.70
CA MET A 56 -16.23 -31.86 -35.75
C MET A 56 -17.66 -31.50 -36.13
N ALA A 57 -17.94 -30.21 -36.18
CA ALA A 57 -19.07 -29.69 -36.93
C ALA A 57 -18.62 -29.33 -38.35
N SER A 58 -19.51 -29.48 -39.32
CA SER A 58 -19.25 -29.08 -40.70
C SER A 58 -20.21 -27.99 -41.12
N THR A 59 -19.73 -27.05 -41.90
CA THR A 59 -20.58 -26.01 -42.49
C THR A 59 -20.13 -25.75 -43.91
N LYS A 60 -21.11 -25.68 -44.82
CA LYS A 60 -20.85 -25.38 -46.22
C LYS A 60 -20.55 -23.89 -46.38
N ILE A 61 -19.50 -23.56 -47.13
CA ILE A 61 -19.14 -22.18 -47.43
C ILE A 61 -20.10 -21.67 -48.51
N ASP A 62 -20.93 -20.70 -48.15
CA ASP A 62 -21.80 -19.95 -49.05
C ASP A 62 -21.43 -18.46 -49.05
N TYR A 63 -21.59 -17.80 -50.20
CA TYR A 63 -21.39 -16.35 -50.34
C TYR A 63 -22.40 -15.56 -49.47
N ASN A 64 -21.93 -14.50 -48.80
CA ASN A 64 -22.74 -13.58 -47.97
C ASN A 64 -23.42 -14.19 -46.72
N VAL A 65 -22.93 -15.33 -46.20
CA VAL A 65 -23.43 -15.88 -44.93
C VAL A 65 -22.48 -15.53 -43.79
N THR A 66 -23.02 -14.93 -42.73
CA THR A 66 -22.30 -14.73 -41.47
C THR A 66 -22.42 -15.97 -40.60
N TYR A 67 -21.30 -16.61 -40.29
CA TYR A 67 -21.27 -17.78 -39.42
C TYR A 67 -21.22 -17.36 -37.96
N ASN A 68 -22.18 -17.81 -37.16
CA ASN A 68 -22.23 -17.51 -35.73
C ASN A 68 -21.71 -18.71 -34.94
N ILE A 69 -20.53 -18.59 -34.34
CA ILE A 69 -19.90 -19.65 -33.56
C ILE A 69 -20.05 -19.33 -32.07
N ALA A 70 -20.74 -20.19 -31.34
CA ALA A 70 -20.94 -20.00 -29.90
C ALA A 70 -19.59 -20.09 -29.14
N THR A 71 -19.29 -19.10 -28.31
CA THR A 71 -18.02 -18.94 -27.57
C THR A 71 -17.91 -19.80 -26.30
N SER A 72 -18.57 -20.96 -26.29
CA SER A 72 -18.79 -21.76 -25.08
C SER A 72 -17.78 -22.92 -24.92
N HIS A 73 -16.54 -22.59 -24.51
CA HIS A 73 -15.49 -23.50 -24.00
C HIS A 73 -14.80 -24.44 -25.04
N PRO A 74 -13.77 -25.21 -24.61
CA PRO A 74 -12.29 -25.06 -24.81
C PRO A 74 -11.81 -24.52 -26.18
N ARG A 75 -10.48 -24.39 -26.42
CA ARG A 75 -9.89 -24.01 -27.73
C ARG A 75 -10.54 -24.84 -28.85
N VAL A 76 -11.31 -24.19 -29.73
CA VAL A 76 -11.94 -24.83 -30.89
C VAL A 76 -11.03 -24.65 -32.10
N GLY A 77 -10.84 -25.73 -32.87
CA GLY A 77 -10.07 -25.71 -34.11
C GLY A 77 -10.94 -25.33 -35.31
N LEU A 78 -10.54 -24.34 -36.10
CA LEU A 78 -11.20 -23.95 -37.34
C LEU A 78 -10.36 -24.42 -38.53
N VAL A 79 -10.96 -25.22 -39.41
CA VAL A 79 -10.31 -25.68 -40.64
C VAL A 79 -10.98 -25.00 -41.82
N ILE A 80 -10.18 -24.28 -42.60
CA ILE A 80 -10.64 -23.53 -43.78
C ILE A 80 -9.86 -24.03 -44.99
N ASP A 81 -10.58 -24.47 -46.01
CA ASP A 81 -9.99 -24.81 -47.30
C ASP A 81 -10.14 -23.63 -48.27
N THR A 82 -9.02 -23.11 -48.76
CA THR A 82 -8.99 -21.96 -49.69
C THR A 82 -9.37 -22.33 -51.12
N SER A 83 -9.46 -23.61 -51.46
CA SER A 83 -9.99 -24.07 -52.76
C SER A 83 -11.49 -23.81 -52.92
N CYS A 84 -12.19 -23.55 -51.82
CA CYS A 84 -13.59 -23.18 -51.83
C CYS A 84 -13.77 -21.69 -52.14
N GLU A 85 -14.58 -21.39 -53.15
CA GLU A 85 -14.95 -20.02 -53.49
C GLU A 85 -15.63 -19.33 -52.29
N GLY A 86 -15.19 -18.12 -51.95
CA GLY A 86 -15.76 -17.34 -50.84
C GLY A 86 -15.27 -17.70 -49.44
N TRP A 87 -14.16 -18.45 -49.29
CA TRP A 87 -13.59 -18.81 -47.97
C TRP A 87 -13.29 -17.61 -47.06
N THR A 88 -13.04 -16.41 -47.62
CA THR A 88 -12.82 -15.18 -46.86
C THR A 88 -14.04 -14.77 -46.03
N SER A 89 -15.26 -15.15 -46.45
CA SER A 89 -16.51 -14.88 -45.71
C SER A 89 -16.49 -15.45 -44.28
N VAL A 90 -15.71 -16.51 -44.06
CA VAL A 90 -15.50 -17.08 -42.72
C VAL A 90 -14.67 -16.12 -41.86
N LEU A 91 -13.64 -15.49 -42.41
CA LEU A 91 -12.78 -14.57 -41.68
C LEU A 91 -13.41 -13.18 -41.51
N ASP A 92 -14.30 -12.79 -42.43
CA ASP A 92 -15.05 -11.54 -42.38
C ASP A 92 -16.18 -11.54 -41.32
N SER A 93 -16.46 -12.68 -40.68
CA SER A 93 -17.51 -12.77 -39.66
C SER A 93 -17.09 -12.08 -38.36
N ASP A 94 -17.87 -11.09 -37.92
CA ASP A 94 -17.64 -10.32 -36.67
C ASP A 94 -17.54 -11.20 -35.41
N THR A 95 -18.05 -12.43 -35.44
CA THR A 95 -18.04 -13.33 -34.28
C THR A 95 -16.75 -14.12 -34.12
N ILE A 96 -15.87 -14.12 -35.11
CA ILE A 96 -14.66 -14.95 -35.12
C ILE A 96 -13.46 -14.13 -34.67
N SER A 97 -12.95 -14.42 -33.47
CA SER A 97 -11.73 -13.83 -32.91
C SER A 97 -10.52 -14.73 -33.14
N PHE A 98 -9.45 -14.19 -33.73
CA PHE A 98 -8.20 -14.94 -33.94
C PHE A 98 -7.49 -15.37 -32.65
N GLN A 99 -7.88 -14.83 -31.49
CA GLN A 99 -7.32 -15.18 -30.19
C GLN A 99 -7.97 -16.41 -29.55
N GLU A 100 -9.22 -16.70 -29.88
CA GLU A 100 -10.03 -17.72 -29.19
C GLU A 100 -9.97 -19.08 -29.90
N TYR A 101 -9.77 -19.05 -31.22
CA TYR A 101 -9.77 -20.23 -32.10
C TYR A 101 -8.37 -20.55 -32.62
N SER A 102 -8.12 -21.83 -32.90
CA SER A 102 -6.90 -22.27 -33.61
C SER A 102 -7.24 -22.53 -35.07
N PHE A 103 -6.66 -21.77 -35.98
CA PHE A 103 -6.94 -21.84 -37.41
C PHE A 103 -5.95 -22.75 -38.14
N ILE A 104 -6.48 -23.57 -39.03
CA ILE A 104 -5.73 -24.33 -40.04
C ILE A 104 -6.28 -23.91 -41.39
N VAL A 105 -5.48 -23.20 -42.17
CA VAL A 105 -5.82 -22.74 -43.53
C VAL A 105 -5.09 -23.62 -44.52
N ILE A 106 -5.81 -24.44 -45.27
CA ILE A 106 -5.24 -25.33 -46.30
C ILE A 106 -5.24 -24.59 -47.64
N THR A 107 -4.08 -24.54 -48.30
CA THR A 107 -3.91 -23.79 -49.54
C THR A 107 -2.97 -24.44 -50.54
N GLU A 108 -3.27 -24.27 -51.82
CA GLU A 108 -2.39 -24.58 -52.96
C GLU A 108 -1.59 -23.34 -53.42
N ASP A 109 -2.06 -22.12 -53.11
CA ASP A 109 -1.36 -20.86 -53.41
C ASP A 109 -0.98 -20.12 -52.12
N LEU A 110 0.27 -20.33 -51.69
CA LEU A 110 0.82 -19.68 -50.50
C LEU A 110 0.87 -18.16 -50.64
N SER A 111 1.25 -17.63 -51.80
CA SER A 111 1.41 -16.18 -52.02
C SER A 111 0.08 -15.45 -51.90
N GLY A 112 -0.93 -15.86 -52.67
CA GLY A 112 -2.24 -15.22 -52.64
C GLY A 112 -2.92 -15.34 -51.28
N THR A 113 -2.81 -16.51 -50.63
CA THR A 113 -3.40 -16.72 -49.31
C THR A 113 -2.74 -15.86 -48.24
N THR A 114 -1.41 -15.76 -48.23
CA THR A 114 -0.70 -14.95 -47.23
C THR A 114 -0.92 -13.45 -47.41
N GLU A 115 -1.08 -12.98 -48.64
CA GLU A 115 -1.44 -11.59 -48.94
C GLU A 115 -2.84 -11.24 -48.42
N ILE A 116 -3.83 -12.12 -48.62
CA ILE A 116 -5.18 -11.95 -48.08
C ILE A 116 -5.16 -11.98 -46.54
N LEU A 117 -4.48 -12.97 -45.95
CA LEU A 117 -4.38 -13.09 -44.48
C LEU A 117 -3.67 -11.89 -43.83
N SER A 118 -2.79 -11.19 -44.55
CA SER A 118 -2.11 -9.98 -44.05
C SER A 118 -3.06 -8.81 -43.76
N GLN A 119 -4.27 -8.83 -44.33
CA GLN A 119 -5.29 -7.80 -44.13
C GLN A 119 -6.08 -7.99 -42.82
N TYR A 120 -6.01 -9.19 -42.23
CA TYR A 120 -6.73 -9.53 -41.00
C TYR A 120 -5.87 -9.29 -39.75
N PRO A 121 -6.49 -9.03 -38.59
CA PRO A 121 -5.78 -8.76 -37.34
C PRO A 121 -5.26 -10.05 -36.68
N ILE A 122 -4.37 -10.77 -37.38
CA ILE A 122 -3.68 -11.96 -36.88
C ILE A 122 -2.48 -11.49 -36.07
N GLU A 123 -2.64 -11.32 -34.77
CA GLU A 123 -1.62 -10.78 -33.87
C GLU A 123 -0.72 -11.89 -33.27
N VAL A 124 0.26 -11.51 -32.45
CA VAL A 124 1.26 -12.42 -31.87
C VAL A 124 0.71 -13.50 -30.93
N ASP A 125 -0.52 -13.37 -30.45
CA ASP A 125 -1.22 -14.37 -29.64
C ASP A 125 -2.16 -15.27 -30.46
N SER A 126 -2.35 -14.97 -31.74
CA SER A 126 -3.23 -15.71 -32.63
C SER A 126 -2.60 -17.03 -33.07
N ASP A 127 -3.39 -18.11 -33.11
CA ASP A 127 -2.90 -19.43 -33.49
C ASP A 127 -3.36 -19.80 -34.90
N VAL A 128 -2.59 -19.39 -35.90
CA VAL A 128 -2.91 -19.60 -37.32
C VAL A 128 -1.78 -20.36 -38.02
N ILE A 129 -2.12 -21.52 -38.57
CA ILE A 129 -1.22 -22.34 -39.39
C ILE A 129 -1.76 -22.39 -40.81
N VAL A 130 -0.94 -21.97 -41.77
CA VAL A 130 -1.19 -22.11 -43.20
C VAL A 130 -0.48 -23.37 -43.70
N ALA A 131 -1.26 -24.36 -44.12
CA ALA A 131 -0.79 -25.61 -44.68
C ALA A 131 -0.73 -25.51 -46.21
N HIS A 132 0.47 -25.31 -46.75
CA HIS A 132 0.70 -25.26 -48.19
C HIS A 132 0.87 -26.68 -48.74
N LYS A 133 -0.07 -27.09 -49.58
CA LYS A 133 -0.17 -28.43 -50.17
C LYS A 133 0.74 -28.57 -51.38
N ILE A 134 1.65 -29.54 -51.34
CA ILE A 134 2.49 -29.94 -52.47
C ILE A 134 2.33 -31.44 -52.68
N ASN A 135 1.51 -31.81 -53.66
CA ASN A 135 1.09 -33.18 -53.94
C ASN A 135 0.43 -33.84 -52.72
N GLN A 136 1.17 -34.69 -51.99
CA GLN A 136 0.73 -35.40 -50.77
C GLN A 136 1.48 -34.96 -49.51
N THR A 137 2.33 -33.93 -49.59
CA THR A 137 3.05 -33.38 -48.44
C THR A 137 2.59 -31.95 -48.17
N PHE A 138 2.64 -31.51 -46.91
CA PHE A 138 2.28 -30.13 -46.54
C PHE A 138 3.46 -29.42 -45.90
N ASN A 139 3.79 -28.26 -46.44
CA ASN A 139 4.67 -27.32 -45.74
C ASN A 139 3.81 -26.46 -44.82
N LEU A 140 4.15 -26.44 -43.54
CA LEU A 140 3.41 -25.69 -42.52
C LEU A 140 4.08 -24.34 -42.30
N TYR A 141 3.31 -23.28 -42.48
CA TYR A 141 3.71 -21.91 -42.26
C TYR A 141 2.89 -21.32 -41.13
N GLU A 142 3.58 -20.64 -40.22
CA GLU A 142 2.97 -19.79 -39.23
C GLU A 142 2.86 -18.38 -39.81
N VAL A 143 1.71 -17.74 -39.59
CA VAL A 143 1.46 -16.37 -40.00
C VAL A 143 1.01 -15.54 -38.81
N PHE A 144 1.64 -14.39 -38.62
CA PHE A 144 1.27 -13.43 -37.58
C PHE A 144 1.84 -12.05 -37.88
N ASN A 145 1.21 -11.03 -37.33
CA ASN A 145 1.66 -9.66 -37.30
C ASN A 145 2.19 -9.34 -35.89
N THR A 146 3.33 -8.65 -35.80
CA THR A 146 3.85 -8.20 -34.50
C THR A 146 3.03 -7.08 -33.87
N GLY A 147 2.20 -6.38 -34.66
CA GLY A 147 1.28 -5.35 -34.17
C GLY A 147 0.59 -4.62 -35.32
N THR A 148 -0.62 -5.06 -35.71
CA THR A 148 -1.35 -4.47 -36.87
C THR A 148 -1.58 -2.97 -36.70
N LYS A 149 -1.82 -2.51 -35.47
CA LYS A 149 -2.07 -1.09 -35.14
C LYS A 149 -0.80 -0.32 -34.77
N TYR A 150 0.34 -0.98 -34.70
CA TYR A 150 1.54 -0.50 -33.99
C TYR A 150 2.80 -0.49 -34.86
N ARG A 151 2.64 -0.32 -36.18
CA ARG A 151 3.72 -0.42 -37.17
C ARG A 151 4.45 -1.78 -37.11
N GLY A 152 3.70 -2.82 -36.79
CA GLY A 152 4.20 -4.19 -36.81
C GLY A 152 4.46 -4.67 -38.23
N THR A 153 5.16 -5.78 -38.28
CA THR A 153 5.61 -6.47 -39.48
C THR A 153 4.87 -7.80 -39.56
N TYR A 154 4.29 -8.06 -40.73
CA TYR A 154 3.67 -9.35 -41.02
C TYR A 154 4.76 -10.38 -41.31
N ASN A 155 4.79 -11.45 -40.53
CA ASN A 155 5.77 -12.51 -40.64
C ASN A 155 5.10 -13.78 -41.16
N VAL A 156 5.72 -14.39 -42.17
CA VAL A 156 5.39 -15.72 -42.67
C VAL A 156 6.60 -16.60 -42.46
N ARG A 157 6.50 -17.57 -41.55
CA ARG A 157 7.61 -18.43 -41.17
C ARG A 157 7.27 -19.89 -41.42
N LYS A 158 8.14 -20.62 -42.11
CA LYS A 158 8.03 -22.08 -42.18
C LYS A 158 8.34 -22.68 -40.81
N VAL A 159 7.39 -23.41 -40.25
CA VAL A 159 7.47 -24.03 -38.92
C VAL A 159 7.52 -25.55 -38.98
N GLY A 160 7.19 -26.16 -40.13
CA GLY A 160 7.16 -27.61 -40.19
C GLY A 160 6.94 -28.20 -41.56
N LEU A 161 6.99 -29.52 -41.59
CA LEU A 161 6.65 -30.36 -42.73
C LEU A 161 5.78 -31.52 -42.24
N TRP A 162 4.75 -31.83 -43.01
CA TRP A 162 3.99 -33.04 -42.85
C TRP A 162 4.22 -33.96 -44.05
N ASN A 163 4.72 -35.17 -43.78
CA ASN A 163 4.87 -36.24 -44.76
C ASN A 163 4.49 -37.57 -44.10
N SER A 164 3.19 -37.81 -43.94
CA SER A 164 2.60 -38.93 -43.16
C SER A 164 2.92 -38.94 -41.65
N SER A 165 3.89 -38.14 -41.21
CA SER A 165 4.15 -37.78 -39.82
C SER A 165 4.32 -36.26 -39.71
N LEU A 166 3.90 -35.71 -38.57
CA LEU A 166 3.96 -34.28 -38.29
C LEU A 166 5.31 -33.92 -37.65
N LEU A 167 6.07 -33.05 -38.31
CA LEU A 167 7.27 -32.41 -37.76
C LEU A 167 7.03 -30.91 -37.68
N ILE A 168 6.89 -30.38 -36.47
CA ILE A 168 6.70 -28.95 -36.19
C ILE A 168 7.76 -28.49 -35.20
N ASP A 169 8.44 -27.39 -35.55
CA ASP A 169 9.35 -26.64 -34.70
C ASP A 169 8.59 -25.81 -33.67
N SER A 170 9.26 -25.44 -32.58
CA SER A 170 8.65 -24.57 -31.57
C SER A 170 8.37 -23.17 -32.12
N PHE A 171 7.16 -22.68 -31.81
CA PHE A 171 6.74 -21.31 -32.12
C PHE A 171 7.54 -20.34 -31.24
N ASN A 172 8.53 -19.67 -31.83
CA ASN A 172 9.34 -18.64 -31.16
C ASN A 172 8.91 -17.26 -31.65
N ARG A 173 8.05 -16.59 -30.87
CA ARG A 173 7.51 -15.25 -31.14
C ARG A 173 8.07 -14.20 -30.19
N TRP A 174 9.29 -14.39 -29.67
CA TRP A 174 9.85 -13.49 -28.66
C TRP A 174 10.38 -12.18 -29.26
N ASN A 175 10.86 -12.17 -30.50
CA ASN A 175 11.34 -10.94 -31.15
C ASN A 175 10.18 -10.24 -31.88
N LEU A 176 9.84 -9.03 -31.44
CA LEU A 176 8.74 -8.22 -31.97
C LEU A 176 9.19 -7.17 -33.00
N GLN A 177 10.44 -7.26 -33.46
CA GLN A 177 10.97 -6.51 -34.62
C GLN A 177 10.80 -4.98 -34.55
N GLY A 178 10.84 -4.40 -33.35
CA GLY A 178 10.81 -2.96 -33.14
C GLY A 178 9.41 -2.33 -33.08
N VAL A 179 8.34 -3.14 -32.90
CA VAL A 179 6.94 -2.67 -32.85
C VAL A 179 6.74 -1.53 -31.84
N PHE A 180 5.89 -0.56 -32.17
CA PHE A 180 5.64 0.64 -31.35
C PHE A 180 4.40 0.49 -30.47
N VAL A 181 4.58 0.07 -29.23
CA VAL A 181 3.47 -0.16 -28.29
C VAL A 181 3.13 1.11 -27.53
N LYS A 182 1.90 1.60 -27.70
CA LYS A 182 1.40 2.78 -26.96
C LYS A 182 1.26 2.47 -25.47
N THR A 183 1.87 3.29 -24.64
CA THR A 183 1.94 3.09 -23.19
C THR A 183 1.45 4.33 -22.44
N ALA A 184 0.47 4.16 -21.57
CA ALA A 184 -0.07 5.25 -20.76
C ALA A 184 0.71 5.39 -19.45
N VAL A 185 1.50 6.45 -19.28
CA VAL A 185 2.31 6.69 -18.07
C VAL A 185 1.70 7.79 -17.19
N ILE A 186 1.87 7.66 -15.88
CA ILE A 186 1.44 8.67 -14.91
C ILE A 186 2.70 9.39 -14.44
N ILE A 187 2.64 10.72 -14.43
CA ILE A 187 3.70 11.58 -13.89
C ILE A 187 3.02 12.61 -13.00
N LEU A 188 3.28 12.52 -11.69
CA LEU A 188 2.74 13.43 -10.68
C LEU A 188 3.21 14.88 -10.93
N THR A 189 2.43 15.86 -10.45
CA THR A 189 2.40 17.25 -10.95
C THR A 189 3.57 18.15 -10.51
N THR A 190 4.80 17.65 -10.39
CA THR A 190 5.91 18.40 -9.77
C THR A 190 7.24 18.45 -10.54
N PRO A 191 7.27 18.07 -11.82
CA PRO A 191 8.03 18.92 -12.75
C PRO A 191 7.31 19.10 -14.08
N ARG A 192 7.25 20.35 -14.55
CA ARG A 192 7.05 20.60 -15.98
C ARG A 192 8.26 20.00 -16.69
N ILE A 193 8.04 18.98 -17.51
CA ILE A 193 9.09 18.41 -18.35
C ILE A 193 9.43 19.47 -19.39
N VAL A 194 10.53 20.18 -19.18
CA VAL A 194 11.04 21.21 -20.11
C VAL A 194 12.24 20.62 -20.84
N ASN A 195 12.24 20.69 -22.16
CA ASN A 195 13.33 20.27 -23.05
C ASN A 195 13.71 18.77 -23.00
N GLN A 196 12.82 17.88 -22.59
CA GLN A 196 13.08 16.42 -22.53
C GLN A 196 11.86 15.62 -22.98
N THR A 197 12.10 14.42 -23.52
CA THR A 197 11.01 13.48 -23.80
C THR A 197 10.55 12.79 -22.50
N ILE A 198 9.33 12.26 -22.51
CA ILE A 198 8.79 11.48 -21.38
C ILE A 198 9.70 10.27 -21.08
N GLU A 199 10.21 9.61 -22.12
CA GLU A 199 11.15 8.50 -22.00
C GLU A 199 12.45 8.93 -21.30
N GLN A 200 13.07 10.03 -21.73
CA GLN A 200 14.28 10.57 -21.09
C GLN A 200 14.05 10.94 -19.62
N TYR A 201 12.87 11.47 -19.30
CA TYR A 201 12.50 11.75 -17.91
C TYR A 201 12.42 10.48 -17.08
N MET A 202 11.78 9.44 -17.60
CA MET A 202 11.65 8.15 -16.90
C MET A 202 13.00 7.41 -16.78
N GLU A 203 13.94 7.62 -17.71
CA GLU A 203 15.29 7.02 -17.73
C GLU A 203 16.31 7.66 -16.79
N LYS A 204 16.01 8.81 -16.17
CA LYS A 204 16.92 9.41 -15.18
C LYS A 204 17.15 8.47 -14.01
N PRO A 205 18.35 8.45 -13.40
CA PRO A 205 18.58 7.64 -12.21
C PRO A 205 17.65 8.05 -11.07
N ILE A 206 17.11 7.06 -10.35
CA ILE A 206 16.09 7.28 -9.32
C ILE A 206 16.68 8.06 -8.12
N LYS A 207 17.93 7.78 -7.75
CA LYS A 207 18.64 8.44 -6.64
C LYS A 207 18.85 9.95 -6.81
N SER A 208 18.84 10.48 -8.03
CA SER A 208 19.03 11.92 -8.27
C SER A 208 17.72 12.72 -8.19
N GLN A 209 16.58 12.06 -8.01
CA GLN A 209 15.25 12.66 -8.05
C GLN A 209 14.30 11.91 -7.10
N ILE A 210 14.67 11.87 -5.82
CA ILE A 210 13.92 11.20 -4.74
C ILE A 210 12.54 11.84 -4.55
N ASP A 211 12.44 13.15 -4.84
CA ASP A 211 11.24 13.97 -4.58
C ASP A 211 10.10 13.72 -5.59
N VAL A 212 10.31 12.91 -6.63
CA VAL A 212 9.32 12.74 -7.71
C VAL A 212 9.26 11.30 -8.22
N ASP A 213 8.17 10.63 -7.83
CA ASP A 213 7.57 9.50 -8.55
C ASP A 213 8.43 8.21 -8.65
N THR A 214 8.93 7.76 -7.49
CA THR A 214 9.78 6.56 -7.36
C THR A 214 9.10 5.29 -7.85
N VAL A 215 7.82 5.08 -7.52
CA VAL A 215 7.08 3.85 -7.84
C VAL A 215 6.76 3.72 -9.34
N HIS A 216 6.40 4.80 -10.04
CA HIS A 216 6.10 4.71 -11.48
C HIS A 216 7.36 4.57 -12.31
N ARG A 217 8.43 5.27 -11.93
CA ARG A 217 9.75 5.12 -12.56
C ARG A 217 10.30 3.72 -12.34
N MET A 218 10.11 3.14 -11.16
CA MET A 218 10.47 1.74 -10.92
C MET A 218 9.81 0.80 -11.93
N LYS A 219 8.48 0.88 -12.12
CA LYS A 219 7.80 0.03 -13.11
C LYS A 219 8.37 0.22 -14.51
N TYR A 220 8.69 1.45 -14.89
CA TYR A 220 9.32 1.73 -16.17
C TYR A 220 10.68 1.01 -16.32
N PHE A 221 11.57 1.15 -15.34
CA PHE A 221 12.89 0.52 -15.35
C PHE A 221 12.84 -1.00 -15.27
N ILE A 222 12.00 -1.54 -14.39
CA ILE A 222 11.88 -2.99 -14.20
C ILE A 222 11.21 -3.61 -15.41
N MET A 223 10.00 -3.16 -15.74
CA MET A 223 9.15 -3.87 -16.69
C MET A 223 9.39 -3.42 -18.13
N LEU A 224 9.25 -2.12 -18.41
CA LEU A 224 9.23 -1.64 -19.79
C LEU A 224 10.61 -1.75 -20.43
N LYS A 225 11.67 -1.28 -19.75
CA LYS A 225 13.04 -1.37 -20.28
C LYS A 225 13.49 -2.83 -20.46
N PHE A 226 13.23 -3.69 -19.49
CA PHE A 226 13.57 -5.12 -19.62
C PHE A 226 12.83 -5.78 -20.78
N MET A 227 11.55 -5.48 -20.98
CA MET A 227 10.78 -6.00 -22.12
C MET A 227 11.27 -5.43 -23.46
N ARG A 228 11.71 -4.17 -23.52
CA ARG A 228 12.35 -3.58 -24.70
C ARG A 228 13.58 -4.41 -25.10
N ASP A 229 14.46 -4.69 -24.14
CA ASP A 229 15.71 -5.42 -24.39
C ASP A 229 15.44 -6.90 -24.72
N MET A 230 14.44 -7.51 -24.07
CA MET A 230 14.12 -8.93 -24.24
C MET A 230 13.39 -9.24 -25.55
N TYR A 231 12.52 -8.33 -25.99
CA TYR A 231 11.61 -8.57 -27.11
C TYR A 231 11.79 -7.61 -28.29
N ASN A 232 12.74 -6.68 -28.21
CA ASN A 232 12.95 -5.64 -29.22
C ASN A 232 11.66 -4.85 -29.50
N ILE A 233 11.09 -4.25 -28.45
CA ILE A 233 9.86 -3.43 -28.50
C ILE A 233 10.21 -1.95 -28.31
N SER A 234 9.59 -1.07 -29.09
CA SER A 234 9.64 0.39 -28.87
C SER A 234 8.37 0.86 -28.17
N TYR A 235 8.45 1.89 -27.32
CA TYR A 235 7.29 2.44 -26.63
C TYR A 235 6.95 3.85 -27.09
N ASP A 236 5.67 4.09 -27.35
CA ASP A 236 5.13 5.45 -27.50
C ASP A 236 4.44 5.85 -26.19
N MET A 237 5.13 6.64 -25.37
CA MET A 237 4.65 6.99 -24.04
C MET A 237 3.77 8.24 -24.06
N HIS A 238 2.55 8.08 -23.59
CA HIS A 238 1.60 9.18 -23.44
C HIS A 238 1.29 9.42 -21.97
N ARG A 239 1.43 10.67 -21.53
CA ARG A 239 1.13 11.07 -20.15
C ARG A 239 -0.38 11.13 -19.93
N VAL A 240 -0.83 10.47 -18.87
CA VAL A 240 -2.19 10.59 -18.32
C VAL A 240 -2.15 11.16 -16.91
N SER A 241 -3.24 11.77 -16.47
CA SER A 241 -3.31 12.52 -15.21
C SER A 241 -3.59 11.64 -13.98
N THR A 242 -4.25 10.50 -14.14
CA THR A 242 -4.70 9.63 -13.05
C THR A 242 -4.63 8.15 -13.41
N TRP A 243 -4.77 7.27 -12.42
CA TRP A 243 -4.80 5.81 -12.57
C TRP A 243 -6.11 5.27 -13.12
N GLY A 244 -7.19 6.06 -13.10
CA GLY A 244 -8.53 5.63 -13.50
C GLY A 244 -9.50 5.52 -12.34
N TYR A 245 -10.11 6.66 -12.03
CA TYR A 245 -11.19 6.82 -11.07
C TYR A 245 -12.49 7.10 -11.79
N GLN A 246 -13.60 6.65 -11.21
CA GLN A 246 -14.91 6.84 -11.81
C GLN A 246 -15.35 8.29 -11.62
N ARG A 247 -15.58 9.00 -12.73
CA ARG A 247 -16.12 10.37 -12.78
C ARG A 247 -17.28 10.37 -13.76
N ASN A 248 -18.47 10.78 -13.30
CA ASN A 248 -19.67 10.86 -14.14
C ASN A 248 -19.98 9.54 -14.91
N GLY A 249 -19.81 8.40 -14.26
CA GLY A 249 -20.10 7.08 -14.84
C GLY A 249 -19.00 6.46 -15.72
N SER A 250 -17.97 7.21 -16.12
CA SER A 250 -16.81 6.69 -16.86
C SER A 250 -15.54 6.69 -16.01
N PHE A 251 -14.60 5.80 -16.31
CA PHE A 251 -13.24 5.93 -15.76
C PHE A 251 -12.51 7.08 -16.44
N ASP A 252 -11.58 7.71 -15.73
CA ASP A 252 -10.61 8.66 -16.29
C ASP A 252 -9.22 8.02 -16.48
N GLY A 253 -8.22 8.83 -16.85
CA GLY A 253 -6.81 8.48 -16.80
C GLY A 253 -6.42 7.19 -17.54
N MET A 254 -5.53 6.42 -16.92
CA MET A 254 -4.92 5.23 -17.52
C MET A 254 -5.93 4.12 -17.84
N VAL A 255 -6.86 3.81 -16.93
CA VAL A 255 -7.89 2.78 -17.17
C VAL A 255 -8.74 3.15 -18.39
N ASN A 256 -9.11 4.43 -18.53
CA ASN A 256 -9.87 4.87 -19.70
C ASN A 256 -9.05 4.81 -20.99
N ALA A 257 -7.79 5.21 -20.95
CA ALA A 257 -6.89 5.13 -22.11
C ALA A 257 -6.72 3.68 -22.61
N LEU A 258 -6.61 2.71 -21.69
CA LEU A 258 -6.58 1.28 -22.02
C LEU A 258 -7.93 0.80 -22.57
N TYR A 259 -9.03 1.18 -21.93
CA TYR A 259 -10.37 0.76 -22.35
C TYR A 259 -10.74 1.28 -23.75
N GLN A 260 -10.41 2.54 -24.06
CA GLN A 260 -10.66 3.16 -25.36
C GLN A 260 -9.66 2.72 -26.44
N GLY A 261 -8.62 1.95 -26.09
CA GLY A 261 -7.58 1.54 -27.02
C GLY A 261 -6.63 2.67 -27.45
N MET A 262 -6.54 3.74 -26.67
CA MET A 262 -5.54 4.79 -26.85
C MET A 262 -4.15 4.34 -26.40
N ALA A 263 -4.10 3.40 -25.45
CA ALA A 263 -2.89 2.72 -25.01
C ALA A 263 -3.13 1.21 -24.91
N GLU A 264 -2.06 0.44 -25.05
CA GLU A 264 -2.07 -1.01 -24.96
C GLU A 264 -1.60 -1.48 -23.57
N ILE A 265 -0.57 -0.80 -23.04
CA ILE A 265 0.06 -1.13 -21.76
C ILE A 265 -0.08 0.04 -20.80
N GLY A 266 -0.43 -0.25 -19.54
CA GLY A 266 -0.33 0.73 -18.47
C GLY A 266 1.11 0.87 -18.02
N GLY A 267 1.65 2.09 -18.07
CA GLY A 267 3.02 2.42 -17.67
C GLY A 267 3.23 2.60 -16.17
N ALA A 268 2.15 2.69 -15.39
CA ALA A 268 2.19 2.77 -13.92
C ALA A 268 1.52 1.54 -13.27
N PRO A 269 1.99 1.04 -12.11
CA PRO A 269 1.33 -0.02 -11.39
C PRO A 269 0.06 0.55 -10.71
N ILE A 270 -1.01 -0.25 -10.64
CA ILE A 270 -2.29 0.21 -10.07
C ILE A 270 -2.82 -0.77 -9.04
N PHE A 271 -3.56 -0.28 -8.04
CA PHE A 271 -4.28 -1.14 -7.10
C PHE A 271 -5.27 -2.05 -7.81
N TYR A 272 -5.30 -3.31 -7.36
CA TYR A 272 -6.32 -4.28 -7.78
C TYR A 272 -7.70 -3.80 -7.32
N ARG A 273 -8.60 -3.58 -8.29
CA ARG A 273 -10.00 -3.30 -8.01
C ARG A 273 -10.90 -4.03 -8.99
N ILE A 274 -12.01 -4.54 -8.47
CA ILE A 274 -12.98 -5.35 -9.22
C ILE A 274 -13.65 -4.50 -10.32
N ASP A 275 -13.99 -3.25 -10.02
CA ASP A 275 -14.63 -2.32 -10.97
C ASP A 275 -13.73 -2.00 -12.18
N ARG A 276 -12.41 -1.89 -11.96
CA ARG A 276 -11.42 -1.73 -13.04
C ARG A 276 -11.23 -3.03 -13.83
N GLY A 277 -11.23 -4.19 -13.17
CA GLY A 277 -11.05 -5.50 -13.80
C GLY A 277 -12.09 -5.85 -14.87
N GLN A 278 -13.25 -5.18 -14.85
CA GLN A 278 -14.24 -5.30 -15.92
C GLN A 278 -13.79 -4.64 -17.23
N ARG A 279 -12.96 -3.59 -17.16
CA ARG A 279 -12.52 -2.75 -18.29
C ARG A 279 -11.10 -3.03 -18.75
N VAL A 280 -10.22 -3.40 -17.83
CA VAL A 280 -8.80 -3.69 -18.10
C VAL A 280 -8.41 -5.06 -17.60
N GLN A 281 -7.35 -5.62 -18.16
CA GLN A 281 -6.81 -6.91 -17.75
C GLN A 281 -5.63 -6.71 -16.82
N TYR A 282 -5.70 -7.29 -15.62
CA TYR A 282 -4.56 -7.39 -14.72
C TYR A 282 -3.70 -8.60 -15.10
N ILE A 283 -2.37 -8.43 -15.05
CA ILE A 283 -1.40 -9.48 -15.39
C ILE A 283 -0.78 -10.08 -14.14
N SER A 284 0.07 -9.31 -13.46
CA SER A 284 0.81 -9.76 -12.28
C SER A 284 1.03 -8.61 -11.31
N GLU A 285 1.15 -8.96 -10.03
CA GLU A 285 1.62 -8.09 -8.97
C GLU A 285 3.08 -7.73 -9.23
N VAL A 286 3.43 -6.45 -9.04
CA VAL A 286 4.80 -5.93 -9.20
C VAL A 286 5.28 -5.09 -8.02
N TRP A 287 4.36 -4.61 -7.18
CA TRP A 287 4.70 -3.78 -6.02
C TRP A 287 3.68 -3.93 -4.90
N MET A 288 4.14 -3.82 -3.66
CA MET A 288 3.29 -3.74 -2.48
C MET A 288 3.52 -2.39 -1.80
N SER A 289 2.46 -1.60 -1.75
CA SER A 289 2.51 -0.25 -1.20
C SER A 289 1.98 -0.22 0.23
N ARG A 290 2.71 0.48 1.10
CA ARG A 290 2.43 0.61 2.53
C ARG A 290 2.09 2.05 2.85
N HIS A 291 0.83 2.31 3.16
CA HIS A 291 0.37 3.62 3.60
C HIS A 291 0.12 3.59 5.10
N SER A 292 0.64 4.57 5.82
CA SER A 292 0.53 4.60 7.28
C SER A 292 0.51 6.03 7.79
N PHE A 293 -0.17 6.23 8.92
CA PHE A 293 -0.01 7.42 9.72
C PHE A 293 1.37 7.38 10.39
N LEU A 294 2.16 8.40 10.09
CA LEU A 294 3.44 8.68 10.71
C LEU A 294 3.27 9.79 11.73
N PHE A 295 3.75 9.59 12.96
CA PHE A 295 3.77 10.62 13.99
C PHE A 295 4.90 10.39 14.98
N ARG A 296 5.34 11.46 15.66
CA ARG A 296 6.17 11.36 16.86
C ARG A 296 5.29 11.05 18.06
N HIS A 297 5.63 10.00 18.79
CA HIS A 297 4.91 9.60 19.99
C HIS A 297 4.98 10.70 21.05
N PRO A 298 3.84 11.11 21.67
CA PRO A 298 3.88 12.08 22.76
C PRO A 298 4.69 11.55 23.95
N LYS A 299 5.63 12.36 24.47
CA LYS A 299 6.50 11.97 25.59
C LYS A 299 5.74 11.75 26.90
N TYR A 300 4.69 12.52 27.13
CA TYR A 300 3.95 12.53 28.40
C TYR A 300 2.45 12.34 28.14
N PRO A 301 1.93 11.11 28.17
CA PRO A 301 0.49 10.88 28.11
C PRO A 301 -0.15 11.51 29.36
N GLY A 302 -0.95 12.56 29.17
CA GLY A 302 -1.55 13.34 30.26
C GLY A 302 -0.84 14.64 30.63
N GLY A 303 0.19 15.06 29.89
CA GLY A 303 0.84 16.36 30.05
C GLY A 303 2.06 16.37 30.97
N PHE A 304 2.78 17.50 30.99
CA PHE A 304 4.04 17.65 31.75
C PHE A 304 3.85 17.78 33.26
N TYR A 305 2.62 18.06 33.73
CA TYR A 305 2.34 18.27 35.17
C TYR A 305 2.21 16.98 35.96
N THR A 306 1.96 15.85 35.28
CA THR A 306 1.80 14.53 35.93
C THR A 306 3.13 13.83 36.22
N ILE A 307 4.26 14.41 35.81
CA ILE A 307 5.60 13.82 35.94
C ILE A 307 5.92 13.49 37.41
N TYR A 308 5.52 14.35 38.35
CA TYR A 308 5.84 14.22 39.77
C TYR A 308 4.85 13.36 40.56
N THR A 309 3.64 13.12 40.04
CA THR A 309 2.65 12.26 40.71
C THR A 309 2.73 10.80 40.24
N ARG A 310 3.19 10.57 39.00
CA ARG A 310 3.29 9.26 38.34
C ARG A 310 4.20 8.21 39.03
N PRO A 311 5.29 8.56 39.74
CA PRO A 311 6.18 7.56 40.34
C PRO A 311 5.50 6.66 41.39
N LEU A 312 4.45 7.16 42.05
CA LEU A 312 3.66 6.41 43.02
C LEU A 312 2.25 6.24 42.48
N SER A 313 1.66 5.06 42.67
CA SER A 313 0.26 4.84 42.31
C SER A 313 -0.67 5.63 43.23
N ASP A 314 -1.89 5.91 42.77
CA ASP A 314 -2.89 6.64 43.56
C ASP A 314 -3.15 5.96 44.92
N VAL A 315 -3.15 4.63 44.95
CA VAL A 315 -3.30 3.84 46.18
C VAL A 315 -2.16 4.13 47.16
N VAL A 316 -0.92 4.23 46.70
CA VAL A 316 0.24 4.54 47.56
C VAL A 316 0.14 5.97 48.07
N TRP A 317 -0.29 6.93 47.25
CA TRP A 317 -0.54 8.30 47.70
C TRP A 317 -1.56 8.37 48.84
N TYR A 318 -2.69 7.66 48.72
CA TYR A 318 -3.68 7.58 49.80
C TYR A 318 -3.10 6.92 51.06
N CYS A 319 -2.31 5.86 50.92
CA CYS A 319 -1.63 5.22 52.05
C CYS A 319 -0.65 6.16 52.74
N VAL A 320 0.11 6.97 51.99
CA VAL A 320 1.03 7.97 52.56
C VAL A 320 0.25 8.98 53.38
N VAL A 321 -0.80 9.59 52.83
CA VAL A 321 -1.62 10.58 53.57
C VAL A 321 -2.25 9.95 54.82
N ALA A 322 -2.76 8.72 54.72
CA ALA A 322 -3.31 7.99 55.86
C ALA A 322 -2.27 7.73 56.95
N MET A 323 -1.07 7.27 56.58
CA MET A 323 0.02 7.03 57.53
C MET A 323 0.46 8.30 58.25
N LEU A 324 0.53 9.43 57.53
CA LEU A 324 0.87 10.73 58.12
C LEU A 324 -0.18 11.23 59.10
N ALA A 325 -1.47 11.05 58.78
CA ALA A 325 -2.54 11.38 59.70
C ALA A 325 -2.47 10.52 60.97
N VAL A 326 -2.23 9.21 60.82
CA VAL A 326 -2.09 8.29 61.96
C VAL A 326 -0.89 8.64 62.83
N THR A 327 0.28 8.90 62.24
CA THR A 327 1.47 9.30 63.02
C THR A 327 1.32 10.67 63.67
N ALA A 328 0.64 11.62 63.03
CA ALA A 328 0.34 12.93 63.63
C ALA A 328 -0.64 12.83 64.80
N ILE A 329 -1.72 12.06 64.66
CA ILE A 329 -2.70 11.84 65.73
C ILE A 329 -2.06 11.10 66.91
N THR A 330 -1.30 10.04 66.64
CA THR A 330 -0.60 9.30 67.70
C THR A 330 0.42 10.17 68.44
N LEU A 331 1.22 10.96 67.72
CA LEU A 331 2.15 11.90 68.33
C LEU A 331 1.40 12.96 69.15
N TRP A 332 0.31 13.52 68.63
CA TRP A 332 -0.53 14.48 69.35
C TRP A 332 -1.09 13.91 70.65
N VAL A 333 -1.68 12.71 70.62
CA VAL A 333 -2.19 12.02 71.82
C VAL A 333 -1.06 11.82 72.83
N MET A 334 0.13 11.41 72.39
CA MET A 334 1.28 11.26 73.29
C MET A 334 1.71 12.59 73.92
N LEU A 335 1.72 13.69 73.17
CA LEU A 335 2.05 15.02 73.68
C LEU A 335 1.01 15.52 74.69
N VAL A 336 -0.29 15.28 74.46
CA VAL A 336 -1.37 15.66 75.39
C VAL A 336 -1.29 14.84 76.68
N VAL A 337 -1.07 13.53 76.59
CA VAL A 337 -1.00 12.64 77.77
C VAL A 337 0.23 12.93 78.63
N GLN A 338 1.36 13.29 78.02
CA GLN A 338 2.61 13.60 78.73
C GLN A 338 2.62 15.02 79.33
N ASN A 339 1.61 15.85 79.05
CA ASN A 339 1.53 17.21 79.56
C ASN A 339 1.07 17.21 81.03
N HIS A 340 2.03 17.26 81.98
CA HIS A 340 1.72 17.34 83.40
C HIS A 340 1.26 18.75 83.80
N LYS A 341 0.31 18.85 84.75
CA LYS A 341 -0.18 20.13 85.28
C LYS A 341 0.97 20.95 85.86
N GLY A 342 1.42 21.96 85.11
CA GLY A 342 2.53 22.85 85.46
C GLY A 342 3.52 23.11 84.34
N ASP A 343 3.47 22.34 83.25
CA ASP A 343 4.35 22.48 82.09
C ASP A 343 3.72 23.43 81.04
N ASN A 344 4.41 24.52 80.70
CA ASN A 344 3.95 25.49 79.69
C ASN A 344 4.32 25.05 78.25
N GLU A 345 4.51 23.75 78.02
CA GLU A 345 4.92 23.23 76.72
C GLU A 345 3.73 23.02 75.78
N ASP A 346 3.88 23.46 74.54
CA ASP A 346 2.87 23.31 73.50
C ASP A 346 2.60 21.81 73.21
N SER A 347 1.34 21.42 73.35
CA SER A 347 0.82 20.07 73.05
C SER A 347 -0.25 20.10 71.95
N SER A 348 -0.20 21.14 71.10
CA SER A 348 -1.16 21.38 70.04
C SER A 348 -1.06 20.34 68.92
N LEU A 349 -2.20 20.05 68.28
CA LEU A 349 -2.25 19.21 67.09
C LEU A 349 -1.43 19.83 65.94
N SER A 350 -1.34 21.16 65.89
CA SER A 350 -0.52 21.88 64.89
C SER A 350 0.97 21.59 65.07
N LEU A 351 1.48 21.54 66.31
CA LEU A 351 2.88 21.16 66.57
C LEU A 351 3.16 19.72 66.12
N ALA A 352 2.29 18.78 66.50
CA ALA A 352 2.43 17.39 66.06
C ALA A 352 2.39 17.26 64.53
N GLY A 353 1.47 17.97 63.88
CA GLY A 353 1.38 18.02 62.42
C GLY A 353 2.63 18.61 61.77
N LEU A 354 3.19 19.71 62.30
CA LEU A 354 4.41 20.33 61.79
C LEU A 354 5.65 19.43 61.95
N VAL A 355 5.73 18.64 63.02
CA VAL A 355 6.83 17.70 63.25
C VAL A 355 6.78 16.57 62.24
N ILE A 356 5.60 16.00 62.01
CA ILE A 356 5.40 14.95 61.00
C ILE A 356 5.63 15.49 59.60
N TRP A 357 5.13 16.69 59.30
CA TRP A 357 5.38 17.37 58.02
C TRP A 357 6.86 17.65 57.79
N GLY A 358 7.54 18.14 58.83
CA GLY A 358 8.99 18.31 58.86
C GLY A 358 9.71 17.00 58.55
N ALA A 359 9.31 15.89 59.20
CA ALA A 359 9.92 14.58 58.97
C ALA A 359 9.80 14.12 57.50
N ILE A 360 8.67 14.34 56.83
CA ILE A 360 8.50 14.07 55.39
C ILE A 360 9.44 14.96 54.56
N CYS A 361 9.50 16.25 54.89
CA CYS A 361 10.40 17.21 54.26
C CYS A 361 11.88 17.00 54.62
N GLN A 362 12.20 15.95 55.39
CA GLN A 362 13.55 15.63 55.89
C GLN A 362 14.15 16.74 56.76
N GLN A 363 13.29 17.50 57.41
CA GLN A 363 13.64 18.56 58.35
C GLN A 363 13.26 18.13 59.77
N GLY A 364 14.14 18.38 60.73
CA GLY A 364 13.89 18.12 62.14
C GLY A 364 13.34 19.35 62.85
N LEU A 365 12.26 19.18 63.62
CA LEU A 365 11.87 20.13 64.66
C LEU A 365 12.31 19.60 66.01
N SER A 366 13.00 20.42 66.81
CA SER A 366 13.44 20.04 68.14
C SER A 366 12.25 20.05 69.11
N ILE A 367 11.72 18.86 69.44
CA ILE A 367 10.83 18.69 70.60
C ILE A 367 11.67 18.18 71.76
N ASN A 368 11.72 18.95 72.85
CA ASN A 368 12.44 18.56 74.05
C ASN A 368 11.54 17.79 75.02
N ARG A 369 11.22 16.53 74.71
CA ARG A 369 10.44 15.66 75.60
C ARG A 369 11.24 14.43 76.00
N GLU A 370 11.39 14.20 77.30
CA GLU A 370 12.27 13.16 77.85
C GLU A 370 11.79 11.71 77.58
N SER A 371 10.54 11.53 77.14
CA SER A 371 9.91 10.22 76.93
C SER A 371 10.53 9.40 75.79
N THR A 372 10.97 8.18 76.12
CA THR A 372 11.50 7.19 75.16
C THR A 372 10.46 6.79 74.10
N SER A 373 9.18 6.71 74.47
CA SER A 373 8.11 6.32 73.55
C SER A 373 7.89 7.35 72.43
N THR A 374 7.92 8.64 72.78
CA THR A 374 7.81 9.75 71.82
C THR A 374 9.00 9.76 70.87
N LYS A 375 10.22 9.54 71.39
CA LYS A 375 11.45 9.42 70.58
C LYS A 375 11.37 8.26 69.59
N LEU A 376 10.78 7.12 69.98
CA LEU A 376 10.62 5.96 69.10
C LEU A 376 9.60 6.22 67.97
N VAL A 377 8.48 6.90 68.25
CA VAL A 377 7.50 7.28 67.20
C VAL A 377 8.11 8.27 66.22
N ILE A 378 8.85 9.26 66.71
CA ILE A 378 9.56 10.22 65.85
C ILE A 378 10.60 9.48 65.00
N PHE A 379 11.43 8.63 65.61
CA PHE A 379 12.44 7.84 64.90
C PHE A 379 11.83 6.94 63.81
N THR A 380 10.78 6.19 64.12
CA THR A 380 10.10 5.32 63.14
C THR A 380 9.44 6.13 62.02
N THR A 381 8.89 7.30 62.32
CA THR A 381 8.36 8.23 61.30
C THR A 381 9.47 8.73 60.38
N PHE A 382 10.65 9.09 60.93
CA PHE A 382 11.80 9.51 60.12
C PHE A 382 12.33 8.37 59.24
N VAL A 383 12.40 7.14 59.76
CA VAL A 383 12.78 5.96 58.95
C VAL A 383 11.79 5.78 57.80
N TYR A 384 10.48 5.82 58.08
CA TYR A 384 9.45 5.75 57.05
C TYR A 384 9.59 6.85 55.99
N ALA A 385 9.77 8.10 56.42
CA ALA A 385 9.92 9.26 55.53
C ALA A 385 11.16 9.15 54.64
N VAL A 386 12.31 8.73 55.19
CA VAL A 386 13.54 8.51 54.43
C VAL A 386 13.34 7.39 53.43
N THR A 387 12.75 6.26 53.82
CA THR A 387 12.47 5.16 52.88
C THR A 387 11.56 5.61 51.75
N LEU A 388 10.45 6.28 52.05
CA LEU A 388 9.51 6.80 51.05
C LEU A 388 10.20 7.75 50.07
N TYR A 389 11.02 8.68 50.58
CA TYR A 389 11.77 9.62 49.76
C TYR A 389 12.77 8.94 48.83
N GLN A 390 13.51 7.95 49.32
CA GLN A 390 14.49 7.24 48.49
C GLN A 390 13.82 6.43 47.38
N TYR A 391 12.70 5.76 47.66
CA TYR A 391 11.93 5.07 46.63
C TYR A 391 11.38 6.03 45.60
N TYR A 392 10.77 7.14 46.03
CA TYR A 392 10.25 8.15 45.11
C TYR A 392 11.36 8.70 44.19
N ASN A 393 12.53 9.04 44.75
CA ASN A 393 13.67 9.54 43.97
C ASN A 393 14.23 8.50 42.99
N ALA A 394 14.34 7.23 43.41
CA ALA A 394 14.78 6.17 42.52
C ALA A 394 13.80 5.98 41.35
N THR A 395 12.50 5.96 41.64
CA THR A 395 11.47 5.75 40.62
C THR A 395 11.31 6.94 39.68
N ILE A 396 11.37 8.20 40.17
CA ILE A 396 11.27 9.36 39.30
C ILE A 396 12.45 9.42 38.32
N VAL A 397 13.69 9.20 38.80
CA VAL A 397 14.88 9.16 37.94
C VAL A 397 14.77 8.01 36.94
N SER A 398 14.40 6.82 37.38
CA SER A 398 14.20 5.68 36.47
C SER A 398 13.13 5.97 35.41
N SER A 399 11.99 6.56 35.80
CA SER A 399 10.88 6.86 34.87
C SER A 399 11.22 7.93 33.84
N LEU A 400 12.13 8.86 34.18
CA LEU A 400 12.61 9.89 33.27
C LEU A 400 13.65 9.36 32.27
N LEU A 401 14.42 8.35 32.69
CA LEU A 401 15.43 7.71 31.83
C LEU A 401 14.83 6.65 30.89
N LEU A 402 13.70 6.05 31.27
CA LEU A 402 13.00 5.07 30.44
C LEU A 402 12.28 5.74 29.28
N GLU A 403 12.25 5.04 28.15
CA GLU A 403 11.45 5.46 27.00
C GLU A 403 9.95 5.47 27.37
N PRO A 404 9.20 6.50 26.95
CA PRO A 404 7.77 6.57 27.24
C PRO A 404 7.05 5.41 26.54
N PRO A 405 6.10 4.75 27.23
CA PRO A 405 5.38 3.61 26.65
C PRO A 405 4.55 4.06 25.45
N ARG A 406 4.64 3.30 24.35
CA ARG A 406 3.86 3.57 23.13
C ARG A 406 2.41 3.13 23.28
N ASN A 407 1.51 4.08 23.56
CA ASN A 407 0.08 3.85 23.84
C ASN A 407 -0.82 3.97 22.60
N ILE A 408 -0.47 4.81 21.63
CA ILE A 408 -1.16 4.94 20.34
C ILE A 408 -0.67 3.86 19.36
N ARG A 409 -1.49 2.84 19.07
CA ARG A 409 -1.13 1.71 18.18
C ARG A 409 -2.13 1.46 17.06
N THR A 410 -3.37 1.90 17.25
CA THR A 410 -4.48 1.67 16.31
C THR A 410 -5.01 2.97 15.74
N LEU A 411 -5.78 2.87 14.66
CA LEU A 411 -6.46 4.02 14.06
C LEU A 411 -7.43 4.69 15.06
N LYS A 412 -8.06 3.89 15.93
CA LYS A 412 -8.96 4.39 16.98
C LYS A 412 -8.20 5.18 18.04
N ASP A 413 -7.01 4.72 18.44
CA ASP A 413 -6.15 5.48 19.37
C ASP A 413 -5.73 6.84 18.76
N ILE A 414 -5.45 6.87 17.45
CA ILE A 414 -5.16 8.15 16.76
C ILE A 414 -6.38 9.05 16.82
N LEU A 415 -7.58 8.53 16.54
CA LEU A 415 -8.83 9.30 16.58
C LEU A 415 -9.13 9.88 17.96
N ASP A 416 -8.86 9.12 19.02
CA ASP A 416 -9.14 9.49 20.41
C ASP A 416 -8.02 10.33 21.05
N SER A 417 -6.81 10.30 20.49
CA SER A 417 -5.68 11.12 20.95
C SER A 417 -5.83 12.62 20.63
N ASP A 418 -5.01 13.45 21.28
CA ASP A 418 -4.90 14.90 21.00
C ASP A 418 -4.11 15.24 19.73
N LEU A 419 -3.60 14.23 19.00
CA LEU A 419 -2.86 14.45 17.76
C LEU A 419 -3.77 15.05 16.69
N LYS A 420 -3.32 16.12 16.05
CA LYS A 420 -3.93 16.56 14.78
C LYS A 420 -3.58 15.55 13.69
N ALA A 421 -4.43 15.38 12.68
CA ALA A 421 -4.14 14.44 11.60
C ALA A 421 -4.31 15.10 10.22
N GLY A 422 -3.58 14.59 9.24
CA GLY A 422 -3.71 14.97 7.83
C GLY A 422 -3.26 13.84 6.93
N ALA A 423 -3.44 14.02 5.63
CA ALA A 423 -3.09 13.03 4.62
C ALA A 423 -2.30 13.67 3.47
N HIS A 424 -1.54 12.85 2.75
CA HIS A 424 -0.86 13.28 1.55
C HIS A 424 -1.87 13.73 0.49
N ASP A 425 -1.62 14.86 -0.18
CA ASP A 425 -2.49 15.36 -1.24
C ASP A 425 -2.37 14.53 -2.52
N ILE A 426 -3.01 13.36 -2.52
CA ILE A 426 -2.97 12.44 -3.65
C ILE A 426 -4.34 11.79 -3.91
N VAL A 427 -4.59 11.46 -5.17
CA VAL A 427 -5.91 11.07 -5.66
C VAL A 427 -6.41 9.76 -5.03
N TYR A 428 -5.52 8.79 -4.79
CA TYR A 428 -5.93 7.52 -4.20
C TYR A 428 -6.37 7.66 -2.72
N ASP A 429 -5.74 8.53 -1.93
CA ASP A 429 -6.14 8.77 -0.54
C ASP A 429 -7.51 9.46 -0.48
N ARG A 430 -7.72 10.44 -1.36
CA ARG A 430 -9.03 11.09 -1.52
C ARG A 430 -10.12 10.11 -1.99
N ASP A 431 -9.80 9.18 -2.88
CA ASP A 431 -10.73 8.13 -3.33
C ASP A 431 -11.03 7.12 -2.21
N TYR A 432 -10.03 6.77 -1.40
CA TYR A 432 -10.20 5.88 -0.25
C TYR A 432 -11.22 6.46 0.74
N PHE A 433 -11.06 7.72 1.16
CA PHE A 433 -12.01 8.35 2.10
C PHE A 433 -13.43 8.48 1.55
N LYS A 434 -13.62 8.56 0.23
CA LYS A 434 -14.95 8.59 -0.40
C LYS A 434 -15.64 7.24 -0.42
N ARG A 435 -14.88 6.14 -0.39
CA ARG A 435 -15.38 4.77 -0.65
C ARG A 435 -15.27 3.84 0.56
N THR A 436 -14.47 4.21 1.55
CA THR A 436 -14.26 3.41 2.74
C THR A 436 -15.57 3.22 3.49
N THR A 437 -15.77 2.00 4.00
CA THR A 437 -16.88 1.62 4.87
C THR A 437 -16.45 1.46 6.32
N ASP A 438 -15.16 1.66 6.62
CA ASP A 438 -14.64 1.58 7.98
C ASP A 438 -15.13 2.79 8.80
N PRO A 439 -15.96 2.57 9.85
CA PRO A 439 -16.51 3.66 10.64
C PRO A 439 -15.43 4.52 11.29
N VAL A 440 -14.30 3.93 11.72
CA VAL A 440 -13.21 4.66 12.39
C VAL A 440 -12.50 5.57 11.39
N ALA A 441 -12.25 5.09 10.17
CA ALA A 441 -11.62 5.89 9.12
C ALA A 441 -12.52 7.05 8.67
N ILE A 442 -13.83 6.83 8.58
CA ILE A 442 -14.82 7.88 8.26
C ILE A 442 -14.84 8.95 9.36
N GLU A 443 -14.92 8.53 10.63
CA GLU A 443 -14.92 9.46 11.76
C GLU A 443 -13.61 10.26 11.82
N LEU A 444 -12.46 9.60 11.64
CA LEU A 444 -11.15 10.25 11.57
C LEU A 444 -11.07 11.27 10.43
N TYR A 445 -11.61 10.93 9.26
CA TYR A 445 -11.64 11.83 8.11
C TYR A 445 -12.39 13.13 8.44
N HIS A 446 -13.62 13.03 8.96
CA HIS A 446 -14.44 14.21 9.26
C HIS A 446 -13.94 14.99 10.49
N LYS A 447 -13.42 14.30 11.50
CA LYS A 447 -12.96 14.92 12.75
C LYS A 447 -11.60 15.59 12.62
N LYS A 448 -10.68 15.01 11.85
CA LYS A 448 -9.27 15.45 11.83
C LYS A 448 -8.70 15.84 10.47
N VAL A 449 -9.15 15.24 9.35
CA VAL A 449 -8.54 15.46 8.02
C VAL A 449 -9.29 16.51 7.20
N ALA A 450 -10.60 16.38 7.05
CA ALA A 450 -11.47 17.25 6.25
C ALA A 450 -12.60 17.78 7.15
N THR A 451 -12.25 18.76 7.97
CA THR A 451 -13.20 19.48 8.82
C THR A 451 -13.95 20.53 7.98
N ALA A 452 -15.14 20.96 8.41
CA ALA A 452 -15.96 21.95 7.69
C ALA A 452 -15.22 23.24 7.29
N THR A 453 -14.14 23.59 8.00
CA THR A 453 -13.37 24.82 7.79
C THR A 453 -11.99 24.59 7.18
N HIS A 454 -11.43 23.38 7.24
CA HIS A 454 -10.03 23.11 6.87
C HIS A 454 -9.85 21.71 6.27
N TYR A 455 -9.03 21.65 5.21
CA TYR A 455 -8.60 20.42 4.56
C TYR A 455 -7.11 20.21 4.83
N ASN A 456 -6.78 19.23 5.67
CA ASN A 456 -5.43 18.86 6.05
C ASN A 456 -4.80 17.91 5.02
N PHE A 457 -4.71 18.37 3.77
CA PHE A 457 -3.95 17.70 2.71
C PHE A 457 -2.65 18.47 2.46
N PHE A 458 -1.53 17.77 2.51
CA PHE A 458 -0.19 18.37 2.44
C PHE A 458 0.69 17.65 1.41
N THR A 459 1.73 18.33 0.93
CA THR A 459 2.81 17.65 0.19
C THR A 459 3.62 16.76 1.14
N PRO A 460 4.39 15.78 0.62
CA PRO A 460 5.26 14.96 1.46
C PRO A 460 6.18 15.78 2.36
N GLU A 461 6.80 16.83 1.83
CA GLU A 461 7.77 17.68 2.54
C GLU A 461 7.10 18.45 3.67
N GLU A 462 5.95 19.07 3.39
CA GLU A 462 5.16 19.82 4.37
C GLU A 462 4.65 18.90 5.49
N GLY A 463 4.07 17.75 5.13
CA GLY A 463 3.53 16.79 6.08
C GLY A 463 4.61 16.19 6.98
N ILE A 464 5.77 15.81 6.43
CA ILE A 464 6.91 15.31 7.21
C ILE A 464 7.49 16.40 8.12
N ALA A 465 7.54 17.66 7.68
CA ALA A 465 7.95 18.77 8.54
C ALA A 465 6.99 19.00 9.72
N LEU A 466 5.67 18.79 9.54
CA LEU A 466 4.70 18.83 10.62
C LEU A 466 4.88 17.65 11.60
N VAL A 467 5.13 16.45 11.09
CA VAL A 467 5.46 15.29 11.94
C VAL A 467 6.73 15.55 12.74
N LYS A 468 7.75 16.14 12.11
CA LYS A 468 9.00 16.52 12.80
C LYS A 468 8.72 17.49 13.94
N LYS A 469 7.82 18.47 13.81
CA LYS A 469 7.47 19.38 14.91
C LYS A 469 6.77 18.66 16.09
N GLY A 470 6.14 17.51 15.84
CA GLY A 470 5.37 16.75 16.82
C GLY A 470 3.92 17.23 16.99
N GLY A 471 3.07 16.39 17.58
CA GLY A 471 1.65 16.70 17.76
C GLY A 471 0.77 16.55 16.50
N PHE A 472 1.34 16.03 15.42
CA PHE A 472 0.68 15.83 14.14
C PHE A 472 0.92 14.41 13.61
N ALA A 473 -0.13 13.77 13.08
CA ALA A 473 -0.10 12.47 12.44
C ALA A 473 -0.39 12.61 10.94
N PHE A 474 0.56 12.19 10.10
CA PHE A 474 0.48 12.37 8.66
C PHE A 474 0.36 11.03 7.95
N HIS A 475 -0.71 10.84 7.19
CA HIS A 475 -0.92 9.65 6.37
C HIS A 475 -0.20 9.78 5.03
N ILE A 476 0.75 8.88 4.77
CA ILE A 476 1.54 8.88 3.53
C ILE A 476 2.06 7.46 3.22
N ASP A 477 2.38 7.21 1.95
CA ASP A 477 3.13 6.02 1.53
C ASP A 477 4.58 6.09 2.02
N THR A 478 5.06 4.99 2.59
CA THR A 478 6.40 4.92 3.19
C THR A 478 7.54 5.18 2.20
N THR A 479 7.31 4.90 0.91
CA THR A 479 8.29 5.16 -0.17
C THR A 479 8.64 6.64 -0.33
N PHE A 480 7.72 7.55 0.05
CA PHE A 480 7.99 8.98 0.10
C PHE A 480 8.48 9.41 1.49
N ALA A 481 7.94 8.82 2.55
CA ALA A 481 8.23 9.24 3.91
C ALA A 481 9.65 8.90 4.37
N PHE A 482 10.13 7.67 4.14
CA PHE A 482 11.38 7.18 4.72
C PHE A 482 12.63 7.92 4.23
N PRO A 483 12.77 8.25 2.93
CA PRO A 483 13.88 9.09 2.46
C PRO A 483 13.88 10.47 3.10
N LEU A 484 12.71 11.10 3.27
CA LEU A 484 12.58 12.42 3.89
C LEU A 484 12.91 12.37 5.40
N ILE A 485 12.48 11.33 6.11
CA ILE A 485 12.83 11.13 7.53
C ILE A 485 14.34 10.98 7.67
N LYS A 486 14.97 10.12 6.87
CA LYS A 486 16.43 9.90 6.89
C LYS A 486 17.21 11.18 6.63
N ALA A 487 16.72 12.04 5.74
CA ALA A 487 17.37 13.30 5.40
C ALA A 487 17.15 14.42 6.44
N THR A 488 16.03 14.41 7.16
CA THR A 488 15.61 15.58 7.97
C THR A 488 15.53 15.33 9.47
N PHE A 489 15.35 14.10 9.94
CA PHE A 489 15.14 13.79 11.36
C PHE A 489 16.47 13.53 12.05
N THR A 490 16.56 13.92 13.31
CA THR A 490 17.65 13.51 14.21
C THR A 490 17.42 12.09 14.71
N GLU A 491 18.47 11.41 15.20
CA GLU A 491 18.38 10.04 15.74
C GLU A 491 17.28 9.92 16.80
N ARG A 492 17.19 10.91 17.70
CA ARG A 492 16.13 10.96 18.72
C ARG A 492 14.73 11.05 18.12
N GLU A 493 14.54 11.87 17.09
CA GLU A 493 13.25 12.03 16.42
C GLU A 493 12.84 10.75 15.68
N ILE A 494 13.79 10.02 15.11
CA ILE A 494 13.57 8.71 14.49
C ILE A 494 13.05 7.71 15.53
N CYS A 495 13.70 7.62 16.70
CA CYS A 495 13.29 6.72 17.79
C CYS A 495 11.89 7.03 18.35
N GLU A 496 11.50 8.31 18.36
CA GLU A 496 10.17 8.75 18.78
C GLU A 496 9.09 8.49 17.71
N THR A 497 9.47 8.21 16.46
CA THR A 497 8.55 8.05 15.35
C THR A 497 7.87 6.69 15.36
N THR A 498 6.54 6.67 15.19
CA THR A 498 5.71 5.47 15.17
C THR A 498 4.84 5.46 13.90
N LEU A 499 4.54 4.26 13.41
CA LEU A 499 3.67 4.03 12.25
C LEU A 499 2.42 3.28 12.68
N VAL A 500 1.26 3.74 12.21
CA VAL A 500 -0.02 3.05 12.36
C VAL A 500 -0.69 2.95 11.00
N GLN A 501 -1.06 1.73 10.60
CA GLN A 501 -1.70 1.51 9.31
C GLN A 501 -3.17 1.96 9.34
N MET A 502 -3.59 2.70 8.31
CA MET A 502 -5.00 3.03 8.11
C MET A 502 -5.74 1.89 7.41
N TYR A 503 -5.09 1.26 6.43
CA TYR A 503 -5.62 0.12 5.71
C TYR A 503 -4.52 -0.92 5.43
N PRO A 504 -4.90 -2.19 5.16
CA PRO A 504 -3.94 -3.24 4.84
C PRO A 504 -3.09 -2.91 3.63
N LEU A 505 -1.87 -3.45 3.56
CA LEU A 505 -0.95 -3.25 2.44
C LEU A 505 -1.64 -3.50 1.09
N GLN A 506 -1.49 -2.53 0.19
CA GLN A 506 -2.16 -2.55 -1.10
C GLN A 506 -1.23 -3.09 -2.17
N ARG A 507 -1.66 -4.18 -2.81
CA ARG A 507 -0.94 -4.80 -3.93
C ARG A 507 -1.22 -4.01 -5.20
N MET A 508 -0.17 -3.71 -5.95
CA MET A 508 -0.25 -3.03 -7.23
C MET A 508 0.15 -3.97 -8.38
N GLY A 509 -0.69 -4.02 -9.40
CA GLY A 509 -0.52 -4.88 -10.56
C GLY A 509 -0.20 -4.12 -11.85
N VAL A 510 0.36 -4.85 -12.80
CA VAL A 510 0.46 -4.43 -14.20
C VAL A 510 -0.89 -4.61 -14.87
N VAL A 511 -1.30 -3.60 -15.63
CA VAL A 511 -2.52 -3.62 -16.41
C VAL A 511 -2.24 -3.42 -17.88
N VAL A 512 -3.03 -4.10 -18.70
CA VAL A 512 -3.05 -3.99 -20.16
C VAL A 512 -4.49 -3.83 -20.62
N ARG A 513 -4.65 -3.46 -21.88
CA ARG A 513 -5.95 -3.47 -22.54
C ARG A 513 -6.56 -4.88 -22.49
N LYS A 514 -7.88 -4.99 -22.30
CA LYS A 514 -8.56 -6.28 -22.40
C LYS A 514 -8.34 -6.89 -23.78
N HIS A 515 -8.05 -8.19 -23.83
CA HIS A 515 -7.74 -8.90 -25.09
C HIS A 515 -6.48 -8.37 -25.81
N SER A 516 -5.52 -7.84 -25.04
CA SER A 516 -4.22 -7.41 -25.57
C SER A 516 -3.41 -8.59 -26.12
N PRO A 517 -2.85 -8.51 -27.34
CA PRO A 517 -2.04 -9.59 -27.90
C PRO A 517 -0.70 -9.78 -27.18
N TYR A 518 -0.22 -8.76 -26.47
CA TYR A 518 1.07 -8.83 -25.74
C TYR A 518 0.93 -9.39 -24.32
N LYS A 519 -0.28 -9.83 -23.92
CA LYS A 519 -0.56 -10.31 -22.57
C LYS A 519 0.42 -11.40 -22.11
N GLU A 520 0.65 -12.41 -22.93
CA GLU A 520 1.51 -13.56 -22.59
C GLU A 520 3.00 -13.17 -22.58
N HIS A 521 3.44 -12.32 -23.52
CA HIS A 521 4.80 -11.75 -23.49
C HIS A 521 5.04 -10.98 -22.19
N ILE A 522 4.07 -10.16 -21.78
CA ILE A 522 4.17 -9.35 -20.55
C ILE A 522 4.22 -10.27 -19.33
N ALA A 523 3.34 -11.29 -19.27
CA ALA A 523 3.30 -12.25 -18.17
C ALA A 523 4.62 -13.03 -18.05
N TYR A 524 5.15 -13.53 -19.19
CA TYR A 524 6.40 -14.28 -19.23
C TYR A 524 7.60 -13.43 -18.80
N ALA A 525 7.74 -12.21 -19.33
CA ALA A 525 8.84 -11.33 -18.94
C ALA A 525 8.77 -10.95 -17.45
N ILE A 526 7.57 -10.66 -16.90
CA ILE A 526 7.43 -10.45 -15.45
C ILE A 526 7.89 -11.67 -14.66
N ARG A 527 7.44 -12.86 -15.06
CA ARG A 527 7.83 -14.10 -14.38
C ARG A 527 9.34 -14.31 -14.40
N LYS A 528 9.97 -14.13 -15.56
CA LYS A 528 11.42 -14.27 -15.74
C LYS A 528 12.19 -13.27 -14.87
N MET A 529 11.72 -12.03 -14.75
CA MET A 529 12.35 -11.04 -13.87
C MET A 529 12.32 -11.49 -12.40
N TYR A 530 11.19 -12.01 -11.93
CA TYR A 530 11.05 -12.53 -10.58
C TYR A 530 11.95 -13.75 -10.33
N GLU A 531 12.06 -14.66 -11.31
CA GLU A 531 12.92 -15.85 -11.20
C GLU A 531 14.40 -15.50 -11.09
N VAL A 532 14.85 -14.42 -11.75
CA VAL A 532 16.23 -13.91 -11.65
C VAL A 532 16.45 -13.05 -10.40
N GLY A 533 15.39 -12.67 -9.68
CA GLY A 533 15.49 -11.83 -8.49
C GLY A 533 15.71 -10.34 -8.77
N LEU A 534 15.42 -9.88 -9.99
CA LEU A 534 15.61 -8.48 -10.39
C LEU A 534 14.68 -7.50 -9.62
N PRO A 535 13.36 -7.78 -9.45
CA PRO A 535 12.49 -6.86 -8.71
C PRO A 535 12.89 -6.66 -7.23
N PRO A 536 13.18 -7.70 -6.42
CA PRO A 536 13.66 -7.50 -5.05
C PRO A 536 14.96 -6.68 -4.96
N ARG A 537 15.89 -6.90 -5.89
CA ARG A 537 17.17 -6.17 -5.95
C ARG A 537 16.97 -4.68 -6.25
N ILE A 538 16.03 -4.35 -7.12
CA ILE A 538 15.70 -2.96 -7.48
C ILE A 538 14.89 -2.31 -6.37
N GLN A 539 13.95 -3.05 -5.76
CA GLN A 539 13.21 -2.59 -4.59
C GLN A 539 14.17 -2.18 -3.47
N SER A 540 15.20 -2.96 -3.15
CA SER A 540 16.14 -2.58 -2.09
C SER A 540 17.01 -1.35 -2.40
N GLU A 541 17.12 -0.93 -3.66
CA GLU A 541 17.82 0.32 -4.01
C GLU A 541 16.93 1.56 -3.94
N ILE A 542 15.61 1.37 -4.11
CA ILE A 542 14.64 2.47 -4.25
C ILE A 542 13.82 2.65 -2.98
N ASP A 543 13.35 1.55 -2.41
CA ASP A 543 12.58 1.50 -1.17
C ASP A 543 13.57 1.58 0.00
N GLU A 544 13.86 2.81 0.40
CA GLU A 544 14.66 3.06 1.59
C GLU A 544 13.93 2.46 2.80
N PRO A 545 14.53 1.55 3.57
CA PRO A 545 13.89 1.03 4.78
C PRO A 545 13.68 2.16 5.80
N MET A 546 12.75 1.94 6.74
CA MET A 546 12.61 2.82 7.89
C MET A 546 13.98 2.94 8.58
N PRO A 547 14.51 4.16 8.80
CA PRO A 547 15.75 4.34 9.54
C PRO A 547 15.67 3.68 10.90
N GLU A 548 16.64 2.84 11.22
CA GLU A 548 16.70 2.18 12.52
C GLU A 548 17.03 3.20 13.60
N CYS A 549 16.39 3.05 14.77
CA CYS A 549 16.74 3.82 15.95
C CYS A 549 18.14 3.37 16.42
N ALA A 550 19.16 4.16 16.13
CA ALA A 550 20.49 3.93 16.66
C ALA A 550 20.52 4.40 18.12
N HIS A 551 20.64 3.45 19.06
CA HIS A 551 20.82 3.76 20.49
C HIS A 551 22.27 4.23 20.74
N THR A 552 22.61 5.42 20.24
CA THR A 552 23.92 6.06 20.47
C THR A 552 23.95 6.73 21.85
N PRO A 553 25.13 6.92 22.47
CA PRO A 553 25.25 7.63 23.75
C PRO A 553 24.68 9.05 23.71
N ASP A 554 24.70 9.73 22.56
CA ASP A 554 24.15 11.09 22.42
C ASP A 554 22.61 11.10 22.46
N SER A 555 21.94 10.00 22.10
CA SER A 555 20.50 9.83 22.33
C SER A 555 20.13 9.73 23.82
N SER A 556 21.11 9.45 24.70
CA SER A 556 20.93 9.27 26.15
C SER A 556 21.07 10.55 26.97
N ILE A 557 21.42 11.70 26.36
CA ILE A 557 21.47 12.98 27.08
C ILE A 557 20.04 13.46 27.35
N PHE A 558 19.50 13.03 28.49
CA PHE A 558 18.19 13.43 28.97
C PHE A 558 18.28 14.79 29.66
N CYS A 559 18.07 15.87 28.90
CA CYS A 559 17.89 17.21 29.45
C CYS A 559 16.44 17.39 29.93
N VAL A 560 16.25 17.60 31.25
CA VAL A 560 14.96 18.03 31.81
C VAL A 560 14.79 19.51 31.47
N GLY A 561 13.77 19.85 30.69
CA GLY A 561 13.48 21.23 30.35
C GLY A 561 12.82 21.99 31.51
N ILE A 562 12.82 23.31 31.39
CA ILE A 562 12.15 24.19 32.37
C ILE A 562 10.63 23.96 32.41
N ARG A 563 10.06 23.48 31.30
CA ARG A 563 8.64 23.18 31.19
C ARG A 563 8.26 22.00 32.08
N GLU A 564 9.07 20.96 32.10
CA GLU A 564 8.90 19.80 32.96
C GLU A 564 9.04 20.20 34.44
N PHE A 565 10.01 21.07 34.76
CA PHE A 565 10.21 21.59 36.12
C PHE A 565 9.23 22.70 36.56
N SER A 566 8.30 23.11 35.70
CA SER A 566 7.40 24.23 36.01
C SER A 566 6.38 23.90 37.12
N THR A 567 5.97 22.64 37.26
CA THR A 567 4.93 22.24 38.24
C THR A 567 5.37 22.44 39.69
N PRO A 568 6.58 21.99 40.12
CA PRO A 568 7.10 22.31 41.45
C PRO A 568 7.27 23.82 41.69
N LEU A 569 7.70 24.58 40.68
CA LEU A 569 7.85 26.03 40.79
C LEU A 569 6.50 26.72 41.03
N LEU A 570 5.45 26.30 40.32
CA LEU A 570 4.09 26.79 40.53
C LEU A 570 3.53 26.40 41.90
N ALA A 571 3.80 25.17 42.37
CA ALA A 571 3.39 24.75 43.71
C ALA A 571 4.09 25.58 44.80
N LEU A 572 5.38 25.90 44.61
CA LEU A 572 6.14 26.74 45.52
C LEU A 572 5.60 28.18 45.58
N THR A 573 5.32 28.80 44.43
CA THR A 573 4.78 30.16 44.39
C THR A 573 3.39 30.24 45.01
N LEU A 574 2.52 29.26 44.73
CA LEU A 574 1.21 29.13 45.39
C LEU A 574 1.37 28.96 46.91
N GLY A 575 2.32 28.15 47.37
CA GLY A 575 2.64 27.99 48.79
C GLY A 575 3.07 29.29 49.46
N MET A 576 3.95 30.07 48.83
CA MET A 576 4.38 31.37 49.36
C MET A 576 3.22 32.38 49.43
N VAL A 577 2.40 32.46 48.37
CA VAL A 577 1.25 33.37 48.33
C VAL A 577 0.23 33.00 49.40
N THR A 578 -0.11 31.71 49.53
CA THR A 578 -1.04 31.25 50.57
C THR A 578 -0.53 31.53 51.97
N SER A 579 0.78 31.37 52.23
CA SER A 579 1.38 31.72 53.53
C SER A 579 1.24 33.21 53.86
N ILE A 580 1.47 34.11 52.89
CA ILE A 580 1.28 35.56 53.06
C ILE A 580 -0.19 35.89 53.35
N VAL A 581 -1.12 35.23 52.65
CA VAL A 581 -2.56 35.41 52.87
C VAL A 581 -2.97 34.96 54.27
N VAL A 582 -2.48 33.80 54.72
CA VAL A 582 -2.74 33.30 56.09
C VAL A 582 -2.20 34.26 57.13
N LEU A 583 -0.96 34.76 56.97
CA LEU A 583 -0.39 35.77 57.86
C LEU A 583 -1.24 37.05 57.92
N PHE A 584 -1.74 37.52 56.78
CA PHE A 584 -2.62 38.68 56.74
C PHE A 584 -3.95 38.42 57.47
N CYS A 585 -4.53 37.23 57.28
CA CYS A 585 -5.73 36.80 57.99
C CYS A 585 -5.50 36.71 59.52
N GLU A 586 -4.36 36.18 59.96
CA GLU A 586 -3.99 36.11 61.38
C GLU A 586 -3.83 37.51 61.99
N LEU A 587 -3.17 38.43 61.29
CA LEU A 587 -3.02 39.82 61.74
C LEU A 587 -4.36 40.54 61.82
N LEU A 588 -5.27 40.29 60.87
CA LEU A 588 -6.64 40.81 60.93
C LEU A 588 -7.41 40.22 62.11
N PHE A 589 -7.31 38.91 62.32
CA PHE A 589 -7.97 38.22 63.42
C PHE A 589 -7.46 38.72 64.78
N ASP A 590 -6.15 38.84 64.98
CA ASP A 590 -5.55 39.39 66.21
C ASP A 590 -6.00 40.83 66.47
N ARG A 591 -6.07 41.67 65.43
CA ARG A 591 -6.59 43.04 65.55
C ARG A 591 -8.07 43.06 65.95
N VAL A 592 -8.91 42.22 65.34
CA VAL A 592 -10.34 42.14 65.67
C VAL A 592 -10.55 41.64 67.10
N VAL A 593 -9.81 40.62 67.52
CA VAL A 593 -9.89 40.06 68.89
C VAL A 593 -9.41 41.06 69.95
N LYS A 594 -8.32 41.80 69.69
CA LYS A 594 -7.86 42.90 70.57
C LYS A 594 -8.86 44.05 70.64
N LEU A 595 -9.51 44.40 69.52
CA LEU A 595 -10.58 45.40 69.49
C LEU A 595 -11.82 44.96 70.29
N SER A 596 -12.13 43.66 70.34
CA SER A 596 -13.21 43.13 71.19
C SER A 596 -12.84 43.04 72.67
N SER A 597 -11.60 42.66 73.03
CA SER A 597 -11.21 42.55 74.46
C SER A 597 -11.03 43.91 75.14
N VAL A 598 -10.60 44.94 74.40
CA VAL A 598 -10.58 46.33 74.90
C VAL A 598 -11.98 46.87 75.19
N ARG A 599 -13.03 46.27 74.61
CA ARG A 599 -14.42 46.65 74.86
C ARG A 599 -14.99 46.07 76.18
N GLU A 600 -14.43 44.96 76.67
CA GLU A 600 -14.86 44.34 77.95
C GLU A 600 -14.21 44.97 79.19
N PHE A 601 -13.05 45.62 79.06
CA PHE A 601 -12.37 46.31 80.18
C PHE A 601 -12.91 47.71 80.50
N ARG A 602 -14.00 48.15 79.86
CA ARG A 602 -14.56 49.51 79.99
C ARG A 602 -15.98 49.54 80.59
N HIS A 603 -16.27 48.63 81.51
CA HIS A 603 -17.46 48.69 82.38
C HIS A 603 -17.09 48.56 83.85
#